data_AF-A0A1M6HNE1-F1
#
_entry.id   AF-A0A1M6HNE1-F1
#
_cell.length_a   1.000
_cell.length_b   1.000
_cell.length_c   1.000
_cell.angle_alpha   90.00
_cell.angle_beta   90.00
_cell.angle_gamma   90.00
#
_symmetry.space_group_name_H-M   'P 1'
#
loop_
_entity.id
_entity.type
_entity.pdbx_description
1 polymer ?
#
loop_
_entity_poly.entity_id
_entity_poly.type
_entity_poly.pdbx_seq_one_letter_code
_entity_poly.pdbx_strand_id
1 'polypeptide(L)'
;MKFITEEYLRTLYKKEPFSIYKLNHGERLTPGASQYLSDKRIKRLDDVSCNNDKVDEKNKSQTLPNKEREIKKLYCKLKSIEALFLVTSSEFIKEDVILAQSIIALKKRISNVRNFVDGKSTIEDSICKECKGIDLNNFYDDIDDCFEITEFHMQLEKSNQILKLNVLRCALREIEPIVFEIYGDDNMGEKIIKDVNSIINLLSQIICSTIGGEKCQRKV
;
A
#
# COMPACT_ATOMS: atom_id res chain seq x y z
N MET A 1 -11.62 33.10 27.20
CA MET A 1 -12.56 31.96 27.09
C MET A 1 -13.66 32.36 26.14
N LYS A 2 -13.95 31.53 25.12
CA LYS A 2 -15.00 31.83 24.13
C LYS A 2 -16.26 31.03 24.48
N PHE A 3 -17.41 31.68 24.45
CA PHE A 3 -18.70 31.03 24.67
C PHE A 3 -19.39 30.76 23.35
N ILE A 4 -19.77 29.51 23.12
CA ILE A 4 -20.54 29.08 21.98
C ILE A 4 -22.02 29.25 22.33
N THR A 5 -22.72 30.12 21.59
CA THR A 5 -24.14 30.39 21.76
C THR A 5 -24.99 29.52 20.84
N GLU A 6 -26.27 29.38 21.18
CA GLU A 6 -27.25 28.68 20.35
C GLU A 6 -27.39 29.30 18.96
N GLU A 7 -27.40 30.62 18.86
CA GLU A 7 -27.55 31.35 17.59
C GLU A 7 -26.40 31.04 16.62
N TYR A 8 -25.19 30.89 17.15
CA TYR A 8 -24.03 30.46 16.37
C TYR A 8 -24.21 29.04 15.82
N LEU A 9 -24.67 28.10 16.65
CA LEU A 9 -24.96 26.73 16.21
C LEU A 9 -26.09 26.66 15.18
N ARG A 10 -27.15 27.46 15.34
CA ARG A 10 -28.25 27.57 14.36
C ARG A 10 -27.75 28.09 13.01
N THR A 11 -26.84 29.06 13.03
CA THR A 11 -26.25 29.61 11.80
C THR A 11 -25.36 28.59 11.10
N LEU A 12 -24.56 27.83 11.85
CA LEU A 12 -23.76 26.73 11.30
C LEU A 12 -24.65 25.64 10.70
N TYR A 13 -25.69 25.21 11.44
CA TYR A 13 -26.57 24.13 11.02
C TYR A 13 -27.42 24.49 9.78
N LYS A 14 -27.73 25.78 9.59
CA LYS A 14 -28.39 26.28 8.37
C LYS A 14 -27.48 26.24 7.15
N LYS A 15 -26.16 26.42 7.32
CA LYS A 15 -25.19 26.37 6.22
C LYS A 15 -24.91 24.93 5.79
N GLU A 16 -24.70 24.05 6.77
CA GLU A 16 -24.45 22.63 6.54
C GLU A 16 -24.97 21.83 7.73
N PRO A 17 -25.92 20.89 7.53
CA PRO A 17 -26.40 20.04 8.62
C PRO A 17 -25.29 19.11 9.13
N PHE A 18 -25.08 19.08 10.44
CA PHE A 18 -24.06 18.23 11.09
C PHE A 18 -24.67 17.37 12.20
N SER A 19 -24.17 16.15 12.36
CA SER A 19 -24.61 15.20 13.40
C SER A 19 -23.65 15.11 14.60
N ILE A 20 -22.48 15.74 14.49
CA ILE A 20 -21.43 15.76 15.51
C ILE A 20 -20.89 17.18 15.64
N TYR A 21 -20.80 17.69 16.87
CA TYR A 21 -20.19 18.99 17.16
C TYR A 21 -18.99 18.79 18.09
N LYS A 22 -17.82 19.28 17.66
CA LYS A 22 -16.56 19.21 18.43
C LYS A 22 -16.28 20.57 19.07
N LEU A 23 -16.04 20.58 20.38
CA LEU A 23 -15.58 21.76 21.11
C LEU A 23 -14.05 21.83 21.05
N ASN A 24 -13.50 22.99 20.74
CA ASN A 24 -12.05 23.18 20.80
C ASN A 24 -11.61 23.52 22.24
N HIS A 25 -10.32 23.29 22.53
CA HIS A 25 -9.73 23.64 23.82
C HIS A 25 -9.92 25.14 24.13
N GLY A 26 -10.63 25.44 25.22
CA GLY A 26 -10.89 26.82 25.68
C GLY A 26 -12.25 27.42 25.27
N GLU A 27 -13.10 26.62 24.61
CA GLU A 27 -14.49 26.96 24.27
C GLU A 27 -15.47 26.33 25.27
N ARG A 28 -16.50 27.07 25.66
CA ARG A 28 -17.57 26.58 26.55
C ARG A 28 -18.93 26.81 25.90
N LEU A 29 -19.81 25.83 25.98
CA LEU A 29 -21.21 25.99 25.55
C LEU A 29 -21.97 26.83 26.56
N THR A 30 -22.85 27.71 26.06
CA THR A 30 -23.91 28.28 26.90
C THR A 30 -25.01 27.25 27.16
N PRO A 31 -25.83 27.40 28.21
CA PRO A 31 -26.97 26.50 28.47
C PRO A 31 -27.90 26.34 27.25
N GLY A 32 -28.20 27.42 26.52
CA GLY A 32 -29.00 27.36 25.30
C GLY A 32 -28.33 26.58 24.16
N ALA A 33 -27.02 26.75 23.97
CA ALA A 33 -26.27 25.98 22.98
C ALA A 33 -26.25 24.48 23.31
N SER A 34 -26.14 24.15 24.59
CA SER A 34 -26.22 22.79 25.10
C SER A 34 -27.60 22.15 24.81
N GLN A 35 -28.68 22.88 25.12
CA GLN A 35 -30.03 22.41 24.87
C GLN A 35 -30.30 22.18 23.38
N TYR A 36 -29.88 23.11 22.53
CA TYR A 36 -30.04 23.01 21.07
C TYR A 36 -29.36 21.77 20.46
N LEU A 37 -28.13 21.44 20.88
CA LEU A 37 -27.44 20.22 20.44
C LEU A 37 -28.21 18.95 20.87
N SER A 38 -28.80 18.98 22.06
CA SER A 38 -29.57 17.85 22.60
C SER A 38 -30.88 17.65 21.84
N ASP A 39 -31.61 18.73 21.57
CA ASP A 39 -32.88 18.72 20.82
C ASP A 39 -32.69 18.21 19.38
N LYS A 40 -31.54 18.51 18.77
CA LYS A 40 -31.17 18.05 17.41
C LYS A 40 -30.46 16.69 17.38
N ARG A 41 -30.30 16.01 18.51
CA ARG A 41 -29.57 14.73 18.66
C ARG A 41 -28.14 14.79 18.11
N ILE A 42 -27.48 15.94 18.24
CA ILE A 42 -26.11 16.15 17.80
C ILE A 42 -25.16 15.70 18.91
N LYS A 43 -24.28 14.73 18.62
CA LYS A 43 -23.37 14.14 19.60
C LYS A 43 -22.20 15.10 19.91
N ARG A 44 -21.90 15.27 21.20
CA ARG A 44 -20.71 16.02 21.67
C ARG A 44 -19.55 15.06 21.87
N LEU A 45 -18.36 15.49 21.48
CA LEU A 45 -17.10 14.81 21.80
C LEU A 45 -16.34 15.74 22.75
N ASP A 46 -16.48 15.51 24.06
CA ASP A 46 -15.67 16.18 25.09
C ASP A 46 -14.77 15.11 25.76
N ASP A 47 -13.49 15.44 25.94
CA ASP A 47 -12.44 14.54 26.44
C ASP A 47 -12.71 13.99 27.85
N VAL A 48 -12.59 12.66 27.94
CA VAL A 48 -12.09 11.78 29.02
C VAL A 48 -12.22 12.24 30.49
N SER A 49 -13.05 11.52 31.26
CA SER A 49 -12.76 11.23 32.67
C SER A 49 -13.18 9.80 33.04
N CYS A 50 -12.29 9.13 33.77
CA CYS A 50 -12.32 7.73 34.16
C CYS A 50 -13.49 7.41 35.10
N ASN A 51 -14.12 6.23 34.93
CA ASN A 51 -14.39 5.28 36.03
C ASN A 51 -14.93 3.95 35.49
N ASN A 52 -14.42 2.87 36.09
CA ASN A 52 -14.77 1.48 35.84
C ASN A 52 -16.24 1.22 36.21
N ASP A 53 -16.96 0.51 35.35
CA ASP A 53 -17.73 -0.69 35.72
C ASP A 53 -18.20 -1.45 34.47
N LYS A 54 -18.13 -2.78 34.56
CA LYS A 54 -18.33 -3.76 33.49
C LYS A 54 -19.81 -3.85 33.09
N VAL A 55 -20.11 -3.92 31.80
CA VAL A 55 -20.93 -4.96 31.10
C VAL A 55 -20.88 -4.67 29.59
N ASP A 56 -20.74 -5.74 28.81
CA ASP A 56 -20.61 -5.83 27.35
C ASP A 56 -21.55 -4.92 26.53
N GLU A 57 -20.98 -4.20 25.56
CA GLU A 57 -21.35 -4.37 24.15
C GLU A 57 -20.31 -3.74 23.21
N LYS A 58 -20.03 -4.51 22.16
CA LYS A 58 -18.96 -4.35 21.17
C LYS A 58 -19.09 -3.09 20.31
N ASN A 59 -17.92 -2.67 19.82
CA ASN A 59 -17.66 -1.90 18.59
C ASN A 59 -17.89 -0.39 18.63
N LYS A 60 -16.79 0.36 18.84
CA LYS A 60 -16.19 1.35 17.90
C LYS A 60 -15.41 2.44 18.66
N SER A 61 -14.12 2.23 18.91
CA SER A 61 -13.19 3.34 19.21
C SER A 61 -11.73 2.90 19.38
N GLN A 62 -11.11 2.23 18.40
CA GLN A 62 -9.66 1.96 18.45
C GLN A 62 -8.91 1.95 17.10
N THR A 63 -9.50 2.39 15.99
CA THR A 63 -8.96 2.10 14.65
C THR A 63 -8.05 3.16 14.01
N LEU A 64 -7.95 4.38 14.54
CA LEU A 64 -7.27 5.49 13.83
C LEU A 64 -5.73 5.51 13.94
N PRO A 65 -5.09 5.41 15.11
CA PRO A 65 -3.62 5.53 15.20
C PRO A 65 -2.87 4.32 14.61
N ASN A 66 -3.53 3.15 14.51
CA ASN A 66 -2.90 1.93 14.02
C ASN A 66 -2.79 1.93 12.48
N LYS A 67 -3.81 2.40 11.77
CA LYS A 67 -3.82 2.36 10.29
C LYS A 67 -2.78 3.27 9.66
N GLU A 68 -2.57 4.48 10.20
CA GLU A 68 -1.55 5.40 9.72
C GLU A 68 -0.13 4.83 9.91
N ARG A 69 0.11 4.14 11.04
CA ARG A 69 1.36 3.43 11.30
C ARG A 69 1.60 2.29 10.31
N GLU A 70 0.59 1.49 10.01
CA GLU A 70 0.72 0.39 9.06
C GLU A 70 0.88 0.90 7.61
N ILE A 71 0.19 1.97 7.21
CA ILE A 71 0.43 2.64 5.91
C ILE A 71 1.88 3.13 5.82
N LYS A 72 2.42 3.71 6.90
CA LYS A 72 3.83 4.13 6.96
C LYS A 72 4.79 2.94 6.85
N LYS A 73 4.45 1.78 7.43
CA LYS A 73 5.22 0.52 7.29
C LYS A 73 5.28 0.09 5.83
N LEU A 74 4.14 0.05 5.12
CA LEU A 74 4.08 -0.24 3.68
C LEU A 74 4.92 0.76 2.86
N TYR A 75 4.76 2.05 3.12
CA TYR A 75 5.54 3.10 2.46
C TYR A 75 7.05 2.91 2.64
N CYS A 76 7.49 2.64 3.88
CA CYS A 76 8.89 2.38 4.20
C CYS A 76 9.40 1.11 3.51
N LYS A 77 8.59 0.04 3.47
CA LYS A 77 8.95 -1.20 2.76
C LYS A 77 9.14 -0.94 1.26
N LEU A 78 8.19 -0.28 0.60
CA LEU A 78 8.32 0.11 -0.82
C LEU A 78 9.57 0.95 -1.07
N LYS A 79 9.88 1.91 -0.20
CA LYS A 79 11.09 2.74 -0.29
C LYS A 79 12.37 1.91 -0.14
N SER A 80 12.37 0.90 0.73
CA SER A 80 13.52 -0.02 0.88
C SER A 80 13.73 -0.89 -0.35
N ILE A 81 12.63 -1.38 -0.96
CA ILE A 81 12.68 -2.17 -2.20
C ILE A 81 13.17 -1.29 -3.36
N GLU A 82 12.69 -0.05 -3.48
CA GLU A 82 13.21 0.90 -4.48
C GLU A 82 14.73 1.09 -4.39
N ALA A 83 15.26 1.19 -3.17
CA ALA A 83 16.70 1.32 -2.95
C ALA A 83 17.43 0.04 -3.36
N LEU A 84 16.87 -1.14 -3.04
CA LEU A 84 17.40 -2.43 -3.44
C LEU A 84 17.48 -2.55 -4.97
N PHE A 85 16.41 -2.18 -5.69
CA PHE A 85 16.39 -2.13 -7.15
C PHE A 85 17.46 -1.20 -7.72
N LEU A 86 17.68 -0.05 -7.09
CA LEU A 86 18.67 0.93 -7.53
C LEU A 86 20.10 0.40 -7.34
N VAL A 87 20.38 -0.24 -6.21
CA VAL A 87 21.67 -0.91 -5.96
C VAL A 87 21.91 -2.01 -7.00
N THR A 88 20.95 -2.92 -7.20
CA THR A 88 21.06 -3.99 -8.20
C THR A 88 21.27 -3.42 -9.61
N SER A 89 20.55 -2.37 -9.97
CA SER A 89 20.72 -1.68 -11.26
C SER A 89 22.13 -1.09 -11.40
N SER A 90 22.67 -0.47 -10.35
CA SER A 90 24.02 0.12 -10.37
C SER A 90 25.12 -0.93 -10.58
N GLU A 91 24.90 -2.16 -10.11
CA GLU A 91 25.81 -3.28 -10.33
C GLU A 91 25.67 -3.80 -11.76
N PHE A 92 24.43 -3.98 -12.24
CA PHE A 92 24.17 -4.47 -13.60
C PHE A 92 24.62 -3.51 -14.69
N ILE A 93 24.66 -2.18 -14.46
CA ILE A 93 25.13 -1.21 -15.47
C ILE A 93 26.53 -1.56 -16.00
N LYS A 94 27.38 -2.20 -15.18
CA LYS A 94 28.75 -2.56 -15.57
C LYS A 94 28.82 -3.80 -16.48
N GLU A 95 27.80 -4.65 -16.43
CA GLU A 95 27.76 -5.97 -17.08
C GLU A 95 26.75 -6.01 -18.24
N ASP A 96 25.55 -5.48 -18.01
CA ASP A 96 24.42 -5.49 -18.94
C ASP A 96 23.56 -4.24 -18.74
N VAL A 97 23.83 -3.24 -19.58
CA VAL A 97 23.12 -1.94 -19.55
C VAL A 97 21.63 -2.10 -19.87
N ILE A 98 21.25 -3.05 -20.73
CA ILE A 98 19.86 -3.26 -21.14
C ILE A 98 19.06 -3.88 -19.99
N LEU A 99 19.65 -4.88 -19.32
CA LEU A 99 19.08 -5.45 -18.10
C LEU A 99 18.93 -4.38 -17.03
N ALA A 100 19.98 -3.58 -16.78
CA ALA A 100 19.92 -2.50 -15.80
C ALA A 100 18.80 -1.48 -16.10
N GLN A 101 18.64 -1.07 -17.36
CA GLN A 101 17.54 -0.19 -17.76
C GLN A 101 16.16 -0.81 -17.51
N SER A 102 16.03 -2.12 -17.74
CA SER A 102 14.80 -2.86 -17.46
C SER A 102 14.47 -2.85 -15.95
N ILE A 103 15.47 -3.05 -15.09
CA ILE A 103 15.30 -2.98 -13.64
C ILE A 103 14.97 -1.57 -13.17
N ILE A 104 15.59 -0.54 -13.76
CA ILE A 104 15.25 0.87 -13.48
C ILE A 104 13.79 1.17 -13.88
N ALA A 105 13.30 0.62 -14.99
CA ALA A 105 11.91 0.79 -15.40
C ALA A 105 10.95 0.16 -14.38
N LEU A 106 11.23 -1.05 -13.90
CA LEU A 106 10.45 -1.69 -12.83
C LEU A 106 10.51 -0.87 -11.52
N LYS A 107 11.68 -0.34 -11.15
CA LYS A 107 11.84 0.57 -9.99
C LYS A 107 10.91 1.78 -10.07
N LYS A 108 10.73 2.37 -11.25
CA LYS A 108 9.81 3.50 -11.46
C LYS A 108 8.36 3.09 -11.20
N ARG A 109 7.95 1.88 -11.57
CA ARG A 109 6.62 1.34 -11.27
C ARG A 109 6.39 1.19 -9.77
N ILE A 110 7.37 0.63 -9.04
CA ILE A 110 7.33 0.58 -7.56
C ILE A 110 7.21 1.98 -6.97
N SER A 111 7.88 2.97 -7.57
CA SER A 111 7.77 4.37 -7.15
C SER A 111 6.36 4.93 -7.37
N ASN A 112 5.67 4.52 -8.43
CA ASN A 112 4.27 4.88 -8.65
C ASN A 112 3.36 4.23 -7.59
N VAL A 113 3.54 2.95 -7.27
CA VAL A 113 2.80 2.29 -6.18
C VAL A 113 3.00 3.04 -4.85
N ARG A 114 4.25 3.39 -4.51
CA ARG A 114 4.54 4.16 -3.29
C ARG A 114 3.85 5.52 -3.29
N ASN A 115 3.86 6.22 -4.41
CA ASN A 115 3.20 7.52 -4.53
C ASN A 115 1.67 7.39 -4.45
N PHE A 116 1.09 6.30 -4.97
CA PHE A 116 -0.33 5.99 -4.84
C PHE A 116 -0.71 5.71 -3.38
N VAL A 117 0.10 4.94 -2.65
CA VAL A 117 -0.07 4.71 -1.20
C VAL A 117 -0.01 6.01 -0.40
N ASP A 118 0.82 6.96 -0.84
CA ASP A 118 0.99 8.30 -0.25
C ASP A 118 -0.08 9.32 -0.75
N GLY A 119 -1.06 8.88 -1.56
CA GLY A 119 -2.14 9.72 -2.07
C GLY A 119 -1.74 10.75 -3.13
N LYS A 120 -0.57 10.59 -3.77
CA LYS A 120 0.05 11.57 -4.68
C LYS A 120 -0.13 11.25 -6.17
N SER A 121 -0.50 10.03 -6.52
CA SER A 121 -0.64 9.59 -7.92
C SER A 121 -1.71 8.52 -8.07
N THR A 122 -1.98 8.15 -9.32
CA THR A 122 -2.77 6.97 -9.69
C THR A 122 -1.85 5.88 -10.22
N ILE A 123 -2.17 4.62 -9.93
CA ILE A 123 -1.54 3.47 -10.61
C ILE A 123 -1.94 3.47 -12.09
N GLU A 124 -0.94 3.41 -12.96
CA GLU A 124 -1.04 3.35 -14.42
C GLU A 124 -0.99 1.89 -14.88
N ASP A 125 -1.70 1.58 -15.97
CA ASP A 125 -1.68 0.24 -16.56
C ASP A 125 -0.31 -0.06 -17.18
N SER A 126 0.14 -1.31 -17.03
CA SER A 126 1.39 -1.77 -17.60
C SER A 126 1.18 -2.54 -18.89
N ILE A 127 2.16 -2.44 -19.78
CA ILE A 127 2.21 -3.23 -21.00
C ILE A 127 2.64 -4.65 -20.64
N CYS A 128 1.76 -5.62 -20.86
CA CYS A 128 2.10 -7.04 -20.79
C CYS A 128 2.94 -7.43 -22.01
N LYS A 129 4.06 -8.11 -21.79
CA LYS A 129 4.81 -8.81 -22.85
C LYS A 129 4.53 -10.29 -22.66
N GLU A 130 3.71 -10.88 -23.52
CA GLU A 130 3.29 -12.26 -23.32
C GLU A 130 4.45 -13.26 -23.47
N CYS A 131 4.39 -14.35 -22.70
CA CYS A 131 5.24 -15.52 -22.82
C CYS A 131 4.40 -16.78 -22.55
N LYS A 132 4.97 -17.98 -22.74
CA LYS A 132 4.22 -19.25 -22.57
C LYS A 132 3.51 -19.39 -21.21
N GLY A 133 4.07 -18.80 -20.15
CA GLY A 133 3.52 -18.90 -18.79
C GLY A 133 2.80 -17.65 -18.30
N ILE A 134 2.88 -16.52 -19.01
CA ILE A 134 2.36 -15.22 -18.58
C ILE A 134 1.69 -14.54 -19.78
N ASP A 135 0.40 -14.29 -19.70
CA ASP A 135 -0.41 -13.68 -20.76
C ASP A 135 -1.27 -12.53 -20.21
N LEU A 136 -2.06 -11.88 -21.06
CA LEU A 136 -2.95 -10.80 -20.63
C LEU A 136 -3.99 -11.23 -19.58
N ASN A 137 -4.33 -12.51 -19.48
CA ASN A 137 -5.34 -13.01 -18.54
C ASN A 137 -4.77 -13.12 -17.13
N ASN A 138 -3.49 -13.48 -17.00
CA ASN A 138 -2.88 -13.77 -15.70
C ASN A 138 -1.75 -12.79 -15.29
N PHE A 139 -1.46 -11.78 -16.09
CA PHE A 139 -0.36 -10.83 -15.86
C PHE A 139 -0.44 -10.09 -14.52
N TYR A 140 -1.64 -9.90 -13.98
CA TYR A 140 -1.87 -9.20 -12.71
C TYR A 140 -2.13 -10.14 -11.53
N ASP A 141 -2.14 -11.45 -11.77
CA ASP A 141 -2.44 -12.46 -10.76
C ASP A 141 -1.16 -12.90 -10.04
N ASP A 142 -1.31 -13.41 -8.82
CA ASP A 142 -0.23 -14.19 -8.19
C ASP A 142 -0.26 -15.60 -8.77
N ILE A 143 0.76 -15.90 -9.56
CA ILE A 143 0.83 -17.11 -10.37
C ILE A 143 2.01 -17.99 -9.98
N ASP A 144 2.63 -17.74 -8.82
CA ASP A 144 3.88 -18.36 -8.36
C ASP A 144 5.07 -18.08 -9.29
N ASP A 145 6.26 -18.55 -8.89
CA ASP A 145 7.47 -18.41 -9.70
C ASP A 145 7.43 -19.33 -10.92
N CYS A 146 8.05 -18.92 -12.03
CA CYS A 146 8.21 -19.81 -13.19
C CYS A 146 8.92 -21.12 -12.83
N PHE A 147 9.86 -21.05 -11.88
CA PHE A 147 10.61 -22.16 -11.29
C PHE A 147 11.35 -21.65 -10.05
N GLU A 148 11.75 -22.59 -9.20
CA GLU A 148 12.51 -22.32 -7.98
C GLU A 148 13.98 -22.01 -8.29
N ILE A 149 14.52 -20.98 -7.64
CA ILE A 149 15.94 -20.63 -7.72
C ILE A 149 16.70 -21.33 -6.61
N THR A 150 17.37 -22.42 -6.97
CA THR A 150 18.20 -23.27 -6.09
C THR A 150 19.70 -23.03 -6.26
N GLU A 151 20.52 -23.73 -5.48
CA GLU A 151 21.99 -23.68 -5.51
C GLU A 151 22.60 -24.00 -6.88
N PHE A 152 21.90 -24.76 -7.74
CA PHE A 152 22.35 -25.03 -9.10
C PHE A 152 22.55 -23.76 -9.92
N HIS A 153 21.70 -22.74 -9.70
CA HIS A 153 21.78 -21.47 -10.42
C HIS A 153 23.03 -20.65 -10.06
N MET A 154 23.66 -20.95 -8.92
CA MET A 154 24.93 -20.31 -8.53
C MET A 154 26.09 -20.69 -9.45
N GLN A 155 25.98 -21.81 -10.15
CA GLN A 155 27.03 -22.33 -11.04
C GLN A 155 26.93 -21.78 -12.47
N LEU A 156 25.85 -21.06 -12.79
CA LEU A 156 25.63 -20.50 -14.12
C LEU A 156 26.49 -19.24 -14.33
N GLU A 157 26.82 -18.96 -15.60
CA GLU A 157 27.62 -17.79 -15.99
C GLU A 157 27.00 -16.48 -15.49
N LYS A 158 25.67 -16.36 -15.57
CA LYS A 158 24.91 -15.19 -15.11
C LYS A 158 24.38 -15.32 -13.68
N SER A 159 25.00 -16.16 -12.85
CA SER A 159 24.55 -16.46 -11.48
C SER A 159 24.31 -15.20 -10.63
N ASN A 160 25.24 -14.24 -10.63
CA ASN A 160 25.10 -12.98 -9.91
C ASN A 160 23.80 -12.22 -10.29
N GLN A 161 23.49 -12.18 -11.59
CA GLN A 161 22.27 -11.54 -12.09
C GLN A 161 21.03 -12.30 -11.66
N ILE A 162 21.01 -13.63 -11.85
CA ILE A 162 19.89 -14.50 -11.49
C ILE A 162 19.55 -14.39 -10.01
N LEU A 163 20.56 -14.50 -9.13
CA LEU A 163 20.37 -14.46 -7.68
C LEU A 163 19.87 -13.09 -7.23
N LYS A 164 20.42 -11.99 -7.77
CA LYS A 164 19.97 -10.64 -7.42
C LYS A 164 18.55 -10.36 -7.91
N LEU A 165 18.19 -10.80 -9.12
CA LEU A 165 16.83 -10.72 -9.62
C LEU A 165 15.85 -11.50 -8.73
N ASN A 166 16.25 -12.69 -8.26
CA ASN A 166 15.43 -13.46 -7.32
C ASN A 166 15.27 -12.74 -5.97
N VAL A 167 16.32 -12.11 -5.46
CA VAL A 167 16.25 -11.26 -4.25
C VAL A 167 15.24 -10.13 -4.45
N LEU A 168 15.23 -9.46 -5.60
CA LEU A 168 14.22 -8.43 -5.92
C LEU A 168 12.80 -9.02 -5.93
N ARG A 169 12.63 -10.19 -6.54
CA ARG A 169 11.34 -10.89 -6.63
C ARG A 169 10.80 -11.25 -5.24
N CYS A 170 11.62 -11.86 -4.38
CA CYS A 170 11.25 -12.18 -3.01
C CYS A 170 10.89 -10.93 -2.19
N ALA A 171 11.68 -9.86 -2.33
CA ALA A 171 11.42 -8.61 -1.61
C ALA A 171 10.06 -7.97 -1.98
N LEU A 172 9.62 -8.12 -3.24
CA LEU A 172 8.30 -7.68 -3.67
C LEU A 172 7.16 -8.54 -3.11
N ARG A 173 7.36 -9.86 -3.01
CA ARG A 173 6.35 -10.76 -2.42
C ARG A 173 6.03 -10.43 -0.97
N GLU A 174 6.97 -9.85 -0.23
CA GLU A 174 6.71 -9.35 1.13
C GLU A 174 5.69 -8.20 1.20
N ILE A 175 5.34 -7.56 0.08
CA ILE A 175 4.38 -6.45 0.06
C ILE A 175 2.95 -6.94 0.29
N GLU A 176 2.56 -8.05 -0.34
CA GLU A 176 1.19 -8.58 -0.29
C GLU A 176 0.67 -8.78 1.15
N PRO A 177 1.36 -9.48 2.06
CA PRO A 177 0.86 -9.64 3.42
C PRO A 177 0.73 -8.30 4.16
N ILE A 178 1.61 -7.33 3.88
CA ILE A 178 1.51 -5.98 4.46
C ILE A 178 0.27 -5.25 3.93
N VAL A 179 -0.02 -5.37 2.63
CA VAL A 179 -1.21 -4.77 2.03
C VAL A 179 -2.47 -5.39 2.60
N PHE A 180 -2.50 -6.73 2.73
CA PHE A 180 -3.62 -7.45 3.33
C PHE A 180 -3.87 -7.01 4.78
N GLU A 181 -2.82 -6.84 5.59
CA GLU A 181 -2.93 -6.31 6.97
C GLU A 181 -3.58 -4.91 7.03
N ILE A 182 -3.34 -4.05 6.03
CA ILE A 182 -3.81 -2.66 6.02
C ILE A 182 -5.22 -2.51 5.43
N TYR A 183 -5.49 -3.23 4.36
CA TYR A 183 -6.63 -3.00 3.48
C TYR A 183 -7.63 -4.17 3.50
N GLY A 184 -7.22 -5.39 3.87
CA GLY A 184 -8.04 -6.59 3.69
C GLY A 184 -8.46 -6.74 2.21
N ASP A 185 -9.72 -7.08 1.99
CA ASP A 185 -10.31 -7.25 0.65
C ASP A 185 -10.77 -5.93 -0.01
N ASP A 186 -10.20 -4.79 0.39
CA ASP A 186 -10.55 -3.48 -0.16
C ASP A 186 -9.98 -3.29 -1.58
N ASN A 187 -10.74 -2.61 -2.45
CA ASN A 187 -10.37 -2.32 -3.83
C ASN A 187 -9.00 -1.61 -3.96
N MET A 188 -8.62 -0.77 -2.98
CA MET A 188 -7.32 -0.11 -2.97
C MET A 188 -6.19 -1.12 -2.75
N GLY A 189 -6.38 -2.08 -1.85
CA GLY A 189 -5.45 -3.18 -1.61
C GLY A 189 -5.30 -4.06 -2.84
N GLU A 190 -6.42 -4.45 -3.44
CA GLU A 190 -6.44 -5.24 -4.69
C GLU A 190 -5.66 -4.53 -5.81
N LYS A 191 -5.84 -3.21 -5.97
CA LYS A 191 -5.13 -2.43 -7.00
C LYS A 191 -3.61 -2.42 -6.78
N ILE A 192 -3.18 -2.31 -5.52
CA ILE A 192 -1.75 -2.35 -5.16
C ILE A 192 -1.17 -3.73 -5.44
N ILE A 193 -1.86 -4.79 -5.00
CA ILE A 193 -1.42 -6.19 -5.18
C ILE A 193 -1.29 -6.51 -6.67
N LYS A 194 -2.30 -6.15 -7.49
CA LYS A 194 -2.23 -6.37 -8.95
C LYS A 194 -1.03 -5.69 -9.60
N ASP A 195 -0.72 -4.44 -9.25
CA ASP A 195 0.44 -3.76 -9.81
C ASP A 195 1.75 -4.42 -9.35
N VAL A 196 1.86 -4.80 -8.07
CA VAL A 196 3.03 -5.52 -7.54
C VAL A 196 3.21 -6.88 -8.22
N ASN A 197 2.13 -7.65 -8.41
CA ASN A 197 2.16 -8.94 -9.09
C ASN A 197 2.64 -8.81 -10.53
N SER A 198 2.19 -7.79 -11.25
CA SER A 198 2.68 -7.56 -12.60
C SER A 198 4.17 -7.19 -12.66
N ILE A 199 4.72 -6.55 -11.61
CA ILE A 199 6.18 -6.30 -11.50
C ILE A 199 6.91 -7.62 -11.21
N ILE A 200 6.38 -8.47 -10.33
CA ILE A 200 6.90 -9.82 -10.03
C ILE A 200 6.90 -10.69 -11.30
N ASN A 201 5.84 -10.62 -12.10
CA ASN A 201 5.69 -11.38 -13.32
C ASN A 201 6.69 -10.92 -14.39
N LEU A 202 6.91 -9.61 -14.54
CA LEU A 202 7.98 -9.09 -15.40
C LEU A 202 9.38 -9.50 -14.91
N LEU A 203 9.65 -9.48 -13.59
CA LEU A 203 10.91 -10.01 -13.06
C LEU A 203 11.08 -11.49 -13.36
N SER A 204 10.02 -12.29 -13.24
CA SER A 204 10.07 -13.72 -13.55
C SER A 204 10.39 -13.97 -15.02
N GLN A 205 9.89 -13.15 -15.94
CA GLN A 205 10.30 -13.19 -17.34
C GLN A 205 11.76 -12.83 -17.54
N ILE A 206 12.24 -11.76 -16.89
CA ILE A 206 13.65 -11.36 -16.94
C ILE A 206 14.54 -12.51 -16.44
N ILE A 207 14.20 -13.14 -15.31
CA ILE A 207 14.94 -14.28 -14.75
C ILE A 207 14.98 -15.44 -15.75
N CYS A 208 13.86 -15.80 -16.39
CA CYS A 208 13.82 -16.84 -17.42
C CYS A 208 14.81 -16.54 -18.56
N SER A 209 14.80 -15.29 -19.05
CA SER A 209 15.70 -14.85 -20.12
C SER A 209 17.17 -14.81 -19.68
N THR A 210 17.46 -14.41 -18.44
CA THR A 210 18.82 -14.36 -17.90
C THR A 210 19.45 -15.75 -17.78
N ILE A 211 18.67 -16.79 -17.47
CA ILE A 211 19.17 -18.18 -17.44
C ILE A 211 19.51 -18.72 -18.84
N GLY A 212 19.01 -18.09 -19.90
CA GLY A 212 19.21 -18.56 -21.28
C GLY A 212 18.08 -19.44 -21.80
N GLY A 213 16.91 -19.43 -21.16
CA GLY A 213 15.72 -20.05 -21.73
C GLY A 213 15.14 -19.20 -22.86
N GLU A 214 15.08 -19.72 -24.08
CA GLU A 214 14.34 -19.09 -25.19
C GLU A 214 12.82 -19.06 -24.95
N LYS A 215 12.35 -19.87 -23.99
CA LYS A 215 10.94 -20.03 -23.63
C LYS A 215 10.79 -19.96 -22.12
N CYS A 216 9.67 -19.39 -21.67
CA CYS A 216 9.28 -19.42 -20.27
C CYS A 216 9.28 -20.87 -19.76
N GLN A 217 9.94 -21.09 -18.63
CA GLN A 217 10.13 -22.43 -18.04
C GLN A 217 9.00 -22.82 -17.08
N ARG A 218 7.95 -22.00 -16.94
CA ARG A 218 6.79 -22.38 -16.14
C ARG A 218 6.20 -23.68 -16.65
N LYS A 219 5.96 -24.60 -15.71
CA LYS A 219 5.16 -25.81 -15.93
C LYS A 219 3.69 -25.38 -16.05
N VAL A 220 3.10 -25.60 -17.22
CA VAL A 220 1.67 -25.43 -17.48
C VAL A 220 0.95 -26.70 -17.08
#